data_AF-A0A7V1MJ76-F1
#
_entry.id   AF-A0A7V1MJ76-F1
#
_cell.length_a   1.000
_cell.length_b   1.000
_cell.length_c   1.000
_cell.angle_alpha   90.00
_cell.angle_beta   90.00
_cell.angle_gamma   90.00
#
_symmetry.space_group_name_H-M   'P 1'
#
loop_
_entity.id
_entity.type
_entity.pdbx_description
1 polymer ?
#
loop_
_entity_poly.entity_id
_entity_poly.type
_entity_poly.pdbx_seq_one_letter_code
_entity_poly.pdbx_strand_id
1 'polypeptide(L)'
;MPIVLDLGLLEQIKEKTDCFLSLHGGSGVDDSVIKKLIDTGINKASVYTRISNIAVNRMGDLLKNGVPDLFVMMSVARDVFSEMVENRLDVFGSKNRSAQPGAAY
;
A
#
# COMPACT_ATOMS: atom_id res chain seq x y z
N MET A 1 4.84 12.73 -15.17
CA MET A 1 5.37 11.60 -15.97
C MET A 1 4.72 10.32 -15.45
N PRO A 2 4.31 9.39 -16.32
CA PRO A 2 3.86 8.08 -15.87
C PRO A 2 5.02 7.37 -15.15
N ILE A 3 4.71 6.63 -14.08
CA ILE A 3 5.71 5.79 -13.42
C ILE A 3 5.96 4.60 -14.36
N VAL A 4 7.20 4.46 -14.83
CA VAL A 4 7.64 3.34 -15.66
C VAL A 4 8.46 2.40 -14.79
N LEU A 5 8.04 1.14 -14.71
CA LEU A 5 8.73 0.09 -13.96
C LEU A 5 9.21 -0.98 -14.92
N ASP A 6 10.49 -1.34 -14.82
CA ASP A 6 11.14 -2.33 -15.67
C ASP A 6 10.99 -3.73 -15.05
N LEU A 7 10.07 -4.52 -15.60
CA LEU A 7 9.83 -5.90 -15.17
C LEU A 7 10.97 -6.83 -15.56
N GLY A 8 11.62 -6.61 -16.71
CA GLY A 8 12.73 -7.44 -17.16
C GLY A 8 13.96 -7.28 -16.28
N LEU A 9 14.20 -6.07 -15.77
CA LEU A 9 15.22 -5.84 -14.74
C LEU A 9 14.86 -6.53 -13.42
N LEU A 10 13.60 -6.47 -13.01
CA LEU A 10 13.14 -7.14 -11.78
C LEU A 10 13.35 -8.66 -11.85
N GLU A 11 13.03 -9.29 -12.98
CA GLU A 11 13.27 -10.72 -13.22
C GLU A 11 14.77 -11.05 -13.07
N GLN A 12 15.64 -10.31 -13.75
CA GLN A 12 17.09 -10.50 -13.65
C GLN A 12 17.62 -10.31 -12.22
N ILE A 13 17.08 -9.37 -11.46
CA ILE A 13 17.44 -9.20 -10.04
C ILE A 13 16.99 -10.42 -9.25
N LYS A 14 15.75 -10.89 -9.45
CA LYS A 14 15.20 -12.02 -8.71
C LYS A 14 15.95 -13.32 -8.99
N GLU A 15 16.42 -13.54 -10.21
CA GLU A 15 17.25 -14.69 -10.59
C GLU A 15 18.64 -14.67 -9.93
N LYS A 16 19.15 -13.48 -9.57
CA LYS A 16 20.50 -13.31 -8.99
C LYS A 16 20.51 -13.25 -7.46
N THR A 17 19.36 -13.33 -6.80
CA THR A 17 19.30 -13.26 -5.34
C THR A 17 18.16 -14.09 -4.75
N ASP A 18 18.47 -14.73 -3.63
CA ASP A 18 17.49 -15.40 -2.78
C ASP A 18 16.82 -14.43 -1.79
N CYS A 19 17.28 -13.17 -1.72
CA CYS A 19 16.70 -12.17 -0.83
C CYS A 19 15.27 -11.80 -1.24
N PHE A 20 14.50 -11.34 -0.25
CA PHE A 20 13.21 -10.70 -0.48
C PHE A 20 13.39 -9.31 -1.11
N LEU A 21 12.56 -8.98 -2.10
CA LEU A 21 12.61 -7.72 -2.82
C LEU A 21 11.55 -6.74 -2.30
N SER A 22 11.93 -5.46 -2.20
CA SER A 22 11.07 -4.39 -1.69
C SER A 22 10.84 -3.31 -2.75
N LEU A 23 9.58 -3.00 -3.03
CA LEU A 23 9.13 -1.90 -3.85
C LEU A 23 8.89 -0.66 -2.98
N HIS A 24 9.75 0.35 -3.13
CA HIS A 24 9.47 1.69 -2.62
C HIS A 24 8.56 2.48 -3.58
N GLY A 25 7.82 3.46 -3.06
CA GLY A 25 7.06 4.39 -3.89
C GLY A 25 5.77 3.82 -4.52
N GLY A 26 5.16 2.78 -3.95
CA GLY A 26 3.95 2.15 -4.50
C GLY A 26 2.70 3.05 -4.54
N SER A 27 2.76 4.28 -4.02
CA SER A 27 1.61 5.19 -3.99
C SER A 27 1.15 5.67 -5.37
N GLY A 28 2.07 5.80 -6.34
CA GLY A 28 1.74 6.26 -7.69
C GLY A 28 1.60 5.13 -8.72
N VAL A 29 1.70 3.88 -8.29
CA VAL A 29 1.67 2.72 -9.18
C VAL A 29 0.24 2.18 -9.26
N ASP A 30 -0.20 1.80 -10.46
CA ASP A 30 -1.51 1.18 -10.66
C ASP A 30 -1.57 -0.21 -10.04
N ASP A 31 -2.74 -0.58 -9.50
CA ASP A 31 -2.93 -1.83 -8.79
C ASP A 31 -2.68 -3.06 -9.67
N SER A 32 -2.96 -2.96 -10.97
CA SER A 32 -2.65 -4.02 -11.95
C SER A 32 -1.14 -4.19 -12.16
N VAL A 33 -0.38 -3.11 -12.11
CA VAL A 33 1.09 -3.14 -12.21
C VAL A 33 1.70 -3.66 -10.90
N ILE A 34 1.16 -3.25 -9.75
CA ILE A 34 1.54 -3.81 -8.44
C ILE A 34 1.41 -5.34 -8.43
N LYS A 35 0.28 -5.87 -8.91
CA LYS A 35 0.05 -7.32 -8.97
C LYS A 35 1.11 -8.02 -9.83
N LYS A 36 1.40 -7.47 -11.02
CA LYS A 36 2.47 -8.00 -11.88
C LYS A 36 3.84 -8.00 -11.18
N LEU A 37 4.19 -6.92 -10.49
CA LEU A 37 5.46 -6.84 -9.76
C LEU A 37 5.56 -7.89 -8.65
N ILE A 38 4.45 -8.16 -7.95
CA ILE A 38 4.38 -9.20 -6.93
C ILE A 38 4.58 -10.58 -7.57
N ASP A 39 3.87 -10.86 -8.67
CA ASP A 39 4.00 -12.12 -9.41
C ASP A 39 5.42 -12.34 -9.94
N THR A 40 6.12 -11.26 -10.30
CA THR A 40 7.52 -11.29 -10.77
C THR A 40 8.53 -11.50 -9.64
N GLY A 41 8.28 -11.01 -8.42
CA GLY A 41 9.20 -11.24 -7.30
C GLY A 41 9.22 -10.20 -6.18
N ILE A 42 8.39 -9.15 -6.21
CA ILE A 42 8.28 -8.20 -5.10
C ILE A 42 7.57 -8.87 -3.90
N ASN A 43 8.19 -8.77 -2.72
CA ASN A 43 7.67 -9.34 -1.48
C ASN A 43 7.14 -8.28 -0.51
N LYS A 44 7.67 -7.06 -0.58
CA LYS A 44 7.28 -5.93 0.27
C LYS A 44 6.98 -4.72 -0.59
N ALA A 45 5.86 -4.04 -0.35
CA ALA A 45 5.55 -2.77 -1.00
C ALA A 45 5.26 -1.68 0.03
N SER A 46 5.82 -0.48 -0.19
CA SER A 46 5.57 0.69 0.64
C SER A 46 4.53 1.61 0.01
N VAL A 47 3.47 1.93 0.77
CA VAL A 47 2.42 2.89 0.38
C VAL A 47 2.17 3.84 1.55
N TYR A 48 2.28 5.14 1.31
CA TYR A 48 2.02 6.17 2.31
C TYR A 48 1.34 7.38 1.67
N THR A 49 2.00 8.04 0.73
CA THR A 49 1.53 9.29 0.10
C THR A 49 0.12 9.20 -0.45
N ARG A 50 -0.27 8.06 -1.05
CA ARG A 50 -1.64 7.86 -1.52
C ARG A 50 -2.65 7.93 -0.37
N ILE A 51 -2.38 7.20 0.72
CA ILE A 51 -3.27 7.11 1.88
C ILE A 51 -3.32 8.45 2.62
N SER A 52 -2.15 9.07 2.83
CA SER A 52 -2.07 10.37 3.50
C SER A 52 -2.83 11.45 2.74
N ASN A 53 -2.73 11.48 1.41
CA ASN A 53 -3.44 12.47 0.61
C ASN A 53 -4.96 12.27 0.67
N ILE A 54 -5.44 11.02 0.65
CA ILE A 54 -6.88 10.73 0.82
C ILE A 54 -7.36 11.17 2.21
N ALA A 55 -6.56 10.92 3.26
CA ALA A 55 -6.90 11.31 4.62
C ALA A 55 -6.97 12.83 4.77
N VAL A 56 -5.97 13.55 4.24
CA VAL A 56 -5.93 15.02 4.24
C VAL A 56 -7.11 15.60 3.46
N ASN A 57 -7.45 15.04 2.30
CA ASN A 57 -8.60 15.51 1.53
C ASN A 57 -9.92 15.30 2.28
N ARG A 58 -10.15 14.13 2.88
CA ARG A 58 -11.38 13.84 3.64
C ARG A 58 -11.49 14.73 4.90
N MET A 59 -10.36 15.00 5.57
CA MET A 59 -10.30 15.98 6.65
C MET A 59 -10.56 17.42 6.16
N GLY A 60 -10.01 17.78 5.00
CA GLY A 60 -10.26 19.09 4.37
C GLY A 60 -11.72 19.30 4.01
N ASP A 61 -12.44 18.25 3.62
CA ASP A 61 -13.89 18.32 3.36
C ASP A 61 -14.71 18.55 4.63
N LEU A 62 -14.27 18.06 5.78
CA LEU A 62 -14.92 18.39 7.06
C LEU A 62 -14.74 19.86 7.42
N LEU A 63 -13.54 20.39 7.19
CA LEU A 63 -13.24 21.81 7.45
C LEU A 63 -14.08 22.77 6.60
N LYS A 64 -14.54 22.33 5.42
CA LYS A 64 -15.47 23.13 4.59
C LYS A 64 -16.86 23.27 5.24
N ASN A 65 -17.24 22.37 6.13
CA ASN A 65 -18.55 22.33 6.78
C ASN A 65 -18.53 22.83 8.23
N GLY A 66 -17.39 23.31 8.73
CA GLY A 66 -17.25 23.85 10.08
C GLY A 66 -15.86 23.63 10.67
N VAL A 67 -15.74 23.83 11.99
CA VAL A 67 -14.51 23.56 12.74
C VAL A 67 -14.75 22.35 13.63
N PRO A 68 -14.50 21.12 13.13
CA PRO A 68 -14.62 19.93 13.94
C PRO A 68 -13.56 19.94 15.06
N ASP A 69 -13.85 19.24 16.15
CA ASP A 69 -12.83 19.00 17.16
C ASP A 69 -11.69 18.11 16.60
N LEU A 70 -10.53 18.17 17.26
CA LEU A 70 -9.36 17.40 16.85
C LEU A 70 -9.62 15.89 16.90
N PHE A 71 -10.49 15.43 17.80
CA PHE A 71 -10.81 14.02 17.94
C PHE A 71 -11.53 13.48 16.70
N VAL A 72 -12.52 14.21 16.19
CA VAL A 72 -13.25 13.91 14.94
C VAL A 72 -12.28 13.88 13.76
N MET A 73 -11.38 14.86 13.67
CA MET A 73 -10.36 14.89 12.61
C MET A 73 -9.46 13.64 12.63
N MET A 74 -8.96 13.27 13.82
CA MET A 74 -8.12 12.09 13.99
C MET A 74 -8.88 10.77 13.77
N SER A 75 -10.18 10.73 14.10
CA SER A 75 -11.05 9.59 13.79
C SER A 75 -11.16 9.40 12.28
N VAL A 76 -11.41 10.48 11.53
CA VAL A 76 -11.54 10.42 10.07
C VAL A 76 -10.23 9.99 9.41
N ALA A 77 -9.09 10.49 9.89
CA ALA A 77 -7.80 10.02 9.44
C ALA A 77 -7.64 8.51 9.71
N ARG A 78 -7.94 8.04 10.93
CA ARG A 78 -7.88 6.61 11.28
C ARG A 78 -8.74 5.76 10.36
N ASP A 79 -9.98 6.17 10.11
CA ASP A 79 -10.92 5.41 9.28
C ASP A 79 -10.43 5.30 7.83
N VAL A 80 -9.90 6.39 7.27
CA VAL A 80 -9.27 6.36 5.94
C VAL A 80 -8.08 5.41 5.91
N PHE A 81 -7.21 5.46 6.92
CA PHE A 81 -6.07 4.56 6.98
C PHE A 81 -6.51 3.10 7.08
N SER A 82 -7.51 2.78 7.89
CA SER A 82 -8.07 1.42 7.99
C SER A 82 -8.63 0.94 6.65
N GLU A 83 -9.52 1.72 6.03
CA GLU A 83 -10.14 1.44 4.72
C GLU A 83 -9.07 1.19 3.64
N MET A 84 -8.08 2.07 3.57
CA MET A 84 -7.04 1.98 2.57
C MET A 84 -6.07 0.84 2.84
N VAL A 85 -5.73 0.55 4.10
CA VAL A 85 -4.89 -0.60 4.46
C VAL A 85 -5.59 -1.91 4.09
N GLU A 86 -6.87 -2.06 4.39
CA GLU A 86 -7.66 -3.23 3.96
C GLU A 86 -7.64 -3.40 2.45
N ASN A 87 -7.88 -2.33 1.71
CA ASN A 87 -7.77 -2.33 0.26
C ASN A 87 -6.36 -2.71 -0.23
N ARG A 88 -5.30 -2.25 0.44
CA ARG A 88 -3.91 -2.62 0.09
C ARG A 88 -3.61 -4.09 0.41
N LEU A 89 -4.17 -4.66 1.48
CA LEU A 89 -4.03 -6.10 1.77
C LEU A 89 -4.65 -6.97 0.65
N ASP A 90 -5.79 -6.53 0.10
CA ASP A 90 -6.43 -7.17 -1.05
C ASP A 90 -5.58 -7.03 -2.33
N VAL A 91 -5.10 -5.83 -2.65
CA VAL A 91 -4.26 -5.58 -3.84
C VAL A 91 -2.94 -6.33 -3.77
N PHE A 92 -2.33 -6.41 -2.59
CA PHE A 92 -1.06 -7.11 -2.37
C PHE A 92 -1.22 -8.63 -2.22
N GLY A 93 -2.45 -9.15 -2.21
CA GLY A 93 -2.70 -10.58 -2.01
C GLY A 93 -2.19 -11.09 -0.67
N SER A 94 -2.20 -10.25 0.37
CA SER A 94 -1.71 -10.56 1.72
C SER A 94 -2.82 -10.77 2.75
N LYS A 95 -4.07 -10.53 2.38
CA LYS A 95 -5.23 -10.78 3.23
C LYS A 95 -5.27 -12.25 3.68
N ASN A 96 -5.49 -12.46 4.98
CA ASN A 96 -5.57 -13.79 5.61
C ASN A 96 -4.30 -14.65 5.48
N ARG A 97 -3.13 -14.05 5.21
CA ARG A 97 -1.83 -14.76 5.16
C ARG A 97 -1.02 -14.67 6.45
N SER A 98 -1.63 -14.23 7.55
CA SER A 98 -1.03 -14.35 8.87
C SER A 98 -0.79 -15.83 9.16
N ALA A 99 0.40 -16.18 9.67
CA ALA A 99 0.67 -17.53 10.16
C ALA A 99 -0.43 -17.91 11.16
N GLN A 100 -1.08 -19.06 10.94
CA GLN A 100 -1.89 -19.61 12.01
C GLN A 100 -0.95 -19.95 13.18
N PRO A 101 -1.34 -19.66 14.44
CA PRO A 101 -0.56 -20.10 15.58
C PRO A 101 -0.42 -21.64 15.51
N GLY A 102 0.78 -22.12 15.16
CA GLY A 102 1.09 -23.56 15.05
C GLY A 102 1.78 -24.02 13.75
N ALA A 103 1.95 -23.17 12.73
CA ALA A 103 2.77 -23.54 11.58
C ALA A 103 4.26 -23.47 11.95
N ALA A 104 4.89 -24.63 12.10
CA ALA A 104 6.32 -24.76 12.36
C ALA A 104 7.14 -24.10 11.23
N TYR A 105 8.19 -23.38 11.64
CA TYR A 105 9.23 -22.83 10.75
C TYR A 105 10.03 -23.93 10.07
#